data_AF-A0A010RAN9-F1
#
_entry.id   AF-A0A010RAN9-F1
#
_cell.length_a   1.000
_cell.length_b   1.000
_cell.length_c   1.000
_cell.angle_alpha   90.00
_cell.angle_beta   90.00
_cell.angle_gamma   90.00
#
_symmetry.space_group_name_H-M   'P 1'
#
loop_
_entity.id
_entity.type
_entity.pdbx_description
1 polymer ?
#
loop_
_entity_poly.entity_id
_entity_poly.type
_entity_poly.pdbx_seq_one_letter_code
_entity_poly.pdbx_strand_id
1 'polypeptide(L)'
;MADPSPSSFSSPSPGTPLRPPSARIFWIVDNWPSILGGTVLAHYAHYQYLSRVRSPHPNPVKNARFWALASGGWMLSYLGICTGIAVAQAKVNHYLDPDNHLQYRDS
;
A
#
# COMPACT_ATOMS: atom_id res chain seq x y z
N MET A 1 18.90 45.13 28.08
CA MET A 1 17.93 44.71 27.05
C MET A 1 18.69 43.84 26.08
N ALA A 2 18.44 42.53 26.06
CA ALA A 2 19.09 41.60 25.16
C ALA A 2 18.09 41.26 24.05
N ASP A 3 18.48 41.54 22.80
CA ASP A 3 17.72 41.11 21.62
C ASP A 3 17.81 39.58 21.47
N PRO A 4 16.70 38.89 21.17
CA PRO A 4 16.76 37.47 20.82
C PRO A 4 17.35 37.32 19.41
N SER A 5 18.44 36.55 19.31
CA SER A 5 19.08 36.17 18.05
C SER A 5 18.07 35.53 17.07
N PRO A 6 18.18 35.81 15.76
CA PRO A 6 17.32 35.18 14.77
C PRO A 6 17.56 33.67 14.76
N SER A 7 16.47 32.91 14.88
CA SER A 7 16.43 31.47 14.70
C SER A 7 16.94 31.12 13.31
N SER A 8 18.08 30.42 13.25
CA SER A 8 18.64 29.86 12.03
C SER A 8 17.63 28.94 11.36
N PHE A 9 16.97 29.42 10.29
CA PHE A 9 16.28 28.56 9.35
C PHE A 9 17.32 27.59 8.78
N SER A 10 17.22 26.32 9.15
CA SER A 10 18.01 25.28 8.53
C SER A 10 17.49 25.11 7.11
N SER A 11 18.21 25.64 6.12
CA SER A 11 17.93 25.39 4.71
C SER A 11 17.89 23.87 4.50
N PRO A 12 16.83 23.30 3.89
CA PRO A 12 16.88 21.91 3.48
C PRO A 12 18.05 21.77 2.51
N SER A 13 18.95 20.84 2.83
CA SER A 13 20.06 20.44 1.96
C SER A 13 19.53 20.24 0.54
N PRO A 14 20.21 20.72 -0.53
CA PRO A 14 19.79 20.50 -1.90
C PRO A 14 20.03 19.03 -2.26
N GLY A 15 19.18 18.16 -1.71
CA GLY A 15 19.02 16.80 -2.17
C GLY A 15 18.45 16.84 -3.58
N THR A 16 18.83 15.86 -4.40
CA THR A 16 18.30 15.71 -5.75
C THR A 16 16.77 15.85 -5.74
N PRO A 17 16.19 16.66 -6.64
CA PRO A 17 14.76 16.92 -6.66
C PRO A 17 13.97 15.60 -6.67
N LEU A 18 12.97 15.49 -5.79
CA LEU A 18 12.13 14.30 -5.75
C LEU A 18 11.28 14.26 -7.02
N ARG A 19 11.16 13.08 -7.62
CA ARG A 19 10.30 12.90 -8.78
C ARG A 19 8.83 12.88 -8.35
N PRO A 20 7.93 13.63 -9.01
CA PRO A 20 6.51 13.57 -8.71
C PRO A 20 5.95 12.15 -8.86
N PRO A 21 4.90 11.77 -8.08
CA PRO A 21 4.24 10.48 -8.23
C PRO A 21 3.75 10.27 -9.66
N SER A 22 3.86 9.05 -10.17
CA SER A 22 3.36 8.73 -11.51
C SER A 22 1.83 8.65 -11.55
N ALA A 23 1.23 8.79 -12.74
CA ALA A 23 -0.21 8.64 -12.94
C ALA A 23 -0.77 7.31 -12.38
N ARG A 24 0.04 6.25 -12.37
CA ARG A 24 -0.32 4.96 -11.76
C ARG A 24 -0.52 5.07 -10.25
N ILE A 25 0.34 5.82 -9.56
CA ILE A 25 0.26 6.00 -8.10
C ILE A 25 -1.01 6.78 -7.75
N PHE A 26 -1.33 7.84 -8.51
CA PHE A 26 -2.60 8.56 -8.36
C PHE A 26 -3.80 7.63 -8.60
N TRP A 27 -3.78 6.84 -9.68
CA TRP A 27 -4.86 5.89 -9.96
C TRP A 27 -5.07 4.88 -8.81
N ILE A 28 -4.00 4.39 -8.18
CA ILE A 28 -4.10 3.48 -7.02
C ILE A 28 -4.78 4.20 -5.85
N VAL A 29 -4.42 5.45 -5.57
CA VAL A 29 -5.04 6.24 -4.50
C VAL A 29 -6.50 6.57 -4.81
N ASP A 30 -6.88 6.77 -6.07
CA ASP A 30 -8.27 7.06 -6.41
C ASP A 30 -9.15 5.80 -6.39
N ASN A 31 -8.55 4.61 -6.58
CA ASN A 31 -9.28 3.36 -6.76
C ASN A 31 -9.03 2.32 -5.66
N TRP A 32 -8.35 2.68 -4.57
CA TRP A 32 -8.02 1.72 -3.50
C TRP A 32 -9.24 0.98 -2.91
N PRO A 33 -10.45 1.58 -2.76
CA PRO A 33 -11.61 0.83 -2.26
C PRO A 33 -12.01 -0.29 -3.22
N SER A 34 -11.94 -0.03 -4.53
CA SER A 34 -12.22 -1.02 -5.58
C SER A 34 -11.17 -2.12 -5.62
N ILE A 35 -9.89 -1.78 -5.41
CA ILE A 35 -8.80 -2.76 -5.32
C ILE A 35 -9.05 -3.71 -4.13
N LEU A 36 -9.39 -3.19 -2.96
CA LEU A 36 -9.73 -4.02 -1.80
C LEU A 36 -10.99 -4.85 -2.03
N GLY A 37 -12.06 -4.25 -2.55
CA GLY A 37 -13.30 -4.93 -2.86
C GLY A 37 -13.09 -6.09 -3.84
N GLY A 38 -12.37 -5.84 -4.93
CA GLY A 38 -12.01 -6.87 -5.91
C GLY A 38 -11.17 -8.00 -5.30
N THR A 39 -10.26 -7.67 -4.38
CA THR A 39 -9.45 -8.67 -3.68
C THR A 39 -10.30 -9.57 -2.78
N VAL A 40 -11.27 -9.01 -2.05
CA VAL A 40 -12.21 -9.79 -1.23
C VAL A 40 -13.06 -10.71 -2.10
N LEU A 41 -13.56 -10.22 -3.24
CA LEU A 41 -14.33 -11.04 -4.18
C LEU A 41 -13.47 -12.18 -4.77
N ALA A 42 -12.23 -11.90 -5.15
CA ALA A 42 -11.29 -12.90 -5.66
C ALA A 42 -10.97 -13.95 -4.59
N HIS A 43 -10.78 -13.53 -3.34
CA HIS A 43 -10.58 -14.42 -2.21
C HIS A 43 -11.76 -15.37 -2.02
N TYR A 44 -12.98 -14.83 -1.98
CA TYR A 44 -14.19 -15.63 -1.89
C TYR A 44 -14.34 -16.62 -3.06
N ALA A 45 -14.16 -16.14 -4.30
CA ALA A 45 -14.24 -16.96 -5.50
C ALA A 45 -13.20 -18.09 -5.49
N HIS A 46 -11.98 -17.82 -5.01
CA HIS A 46 -10.93 -18.81 -4.88
C HIS A 46 -11.32 -19.91 -3.87
N TYR A 47 -11.88 -19.56 -2.71
CA TYR A 47 -12.34 -20.57 -1.74
C TYR A 47 -13.52 -21.40 -2.27
N GLN A 48 -14.46 -20.76 -2.98
CA GLN A 48 -15.55 -21.47 -3.66
C GLN A 48 -15.04 -22.42 -4.74
N TYR A 49 -14.01 -22.03 -5.48
CA TYR A 49 -13.38 -22.90 -6.47
C TYR A 49 -12.69 -24.09 -5.80
N LEU A 50 -11.89 -23.83 -4.75
CA LEU A 50 -11.19 -24.88 -4.02
C LEU A 50 -12.14 -25.89 -3.39
N SER A 51 -13.26 -25.43 -2.81
CA SER A 51 -14.24 -26.33 -2.18
C SER A 51 -14.99 -27.22 -3.19
N ARG A 52 -15.17 -26.74 -4.43
CA ARG A 52 -15.86 -27.49 -5.50
C ARG A 52 -14.93 -28.46 -6.23
N VAL A 53 -13.70 -28.04 -6.52
CA VAL A 53 -12.76 -28.84 -7.33
C VAL A 53 -12.02 -29.85 -6.47
N ARG A 54 -11.74 -29.52 -5.21
CA ARG A 54 -11.09 -30.43 -4.28
C ARG A 54 -12.16 -31.02 -3.39
N SER A 55 -12.49 -32.31 -3.55
CA SER A 55 -13.21 -33.06 -2.53
C SER A 55 -12.31 -33.14 -1.29
N PRO A 56 -12.55 -32.33 -0.24
CA PRO A 56 -11.67 -32.34 0.92
C PRO A 56 -11.78 -33.71 1.59
N HIS A 57 -10.65 -34.35 1.89
CA HIS A 57 -10.66 -35.60 2.66
C HIS A 57 -11.46 -35.36 3.94
N PRO A 58 -12.35 -36.26 4.37
CA PRO A 58 -13.19 -36.06 5.56
C PRO A 58 -12.39 -35.89 6.87
N ASN A 59 -11.07 -36.11 6.83
CA ASN A 59 -10.20 -35.89 7.99
C ASN A 59 -9.61 -34.47 7.91
N PRO A 60 -10.01 -33.55 8.81
CA PRO A 60 -9.56 -32.16 8.78
C PRO A 60 -8.05 -32.02 8.97
N VAL A 61 -7.41 -32.93 9.71
CA VAL A 61 -5.96 -32.89 9.97
C VAL A 61 -5.14 -33.12 8.70
N LYS A 62 -5.62 -33.98 7.79
CA LYS A 62 -4.95 -34.22 6.50
C LYS A 62 -5.04 -33.03 5.55
N ASN A 63 -6.07 -32.18 5.69
CA ASN A 63 -6.24 -30.98 4.88
C ASN A 63 -5.67 -29.71 5.54
N ALA A 64 -5.31 -29.77 6.83
CA ALA A 64 -4.90 -28.60 7.61
C ALA A 64 -3.72 -27.85 6.98
N ARG A 65 -2.70 -28.57 6.49
CA ARG A 65 -1.55 -27.95 5.81
C ARG A 65 -1.95 -27.20 4.54
N PHE A 66 -2.88 -27.78 3.76
CA PHE A 66 -3.34 -27.15 2.53
C PHE A 66 -4.11 -25.86 2.83
N TRP A 67 -5.08 -25.91 3.75
CA TRP A 67 -5.83 -24.72 4.13
C TRP A 67 -4.97 -23.68 4.82
N ALA A 68 -3.98 -24.09 5.61
CA ALA A 68 -3.01 -23.18 6.20
C ALA A 68 -2.19 -22.46 5.11
N LEU A 69 -1.72 -23.16 4.08
CA LEU A 69 -1.01 -22.55 2.96
C LEU A 69 -1.92 -21.63 2.12
N ALA A 70 -3.15 -22.06 1.83
CA ALA A 70 -4.12 -21.25 1.08
C ALA A 70 -4.47 -19.96 1.84
N SER A 71 -4.82 -20.07 3.13
CA SER A 71 -5.11 -18.93 3.98
C SER A 71 -3.88 -18.05 4.20
N GLY A 72 -2.69 -18.65 4.36
CA GLY A 72 -1.43 -17.93 4.51
C GLY A 72 -1.06 -17.12 3.26
N GLY A 73 -1.25 -17.70 2.07
CA GLY A 73 -1.04 -16.99 0.80
C GLY A 73 -1.95 -15.78 0.64
N TRP A 74 -3.22 -15.90 1.04
CA TRP A 74 -4.14 -14.76 1.05
C TRP A 74 -3.74 -13.70 2.06
N MET A 75 -3.33 -14.09 3.28
CA MET A 75 -2.83 -13.15 4.29
C MET A 75 -1.68 -12.29 3.75
N LEU A 76 -0.67 -12.91 3.12
CA LEU A 76 0.44 -12.20 2.49
C LEU A 76 -0.01 -11.28 1.36
N SER A 77 -0.98 -11.73 0.55
CA SER A 77 -1.54 -10.94 -0.54
C SER A 77 -2.25 -9.68 -0.02
N TYR A 78 -3.07 -9.80 1.02
CA TYR A 78 -3.71 -8.65 1.67
C TYR A 78 -2.69 -7.68 2.24
N LEU A 79 -1.68 -8.19 2.95
CA LEU A 79 -0.63 -7.36 3.52
C LEU A 79 0.11 -6.58 2.42
N GLY A 80 0.42 -7.24 1.30
CA GLY A 80 1.06 -6.61 0.15
C GLY A 80 0.19 -5.52 -0.48
N ILE A 81 -1.10 -5.78 -0.68
CA ILE A 81 -2.06 -4.81 -1.24
C ILE A 81 -2.23 -3.60 -0.32
N CYS A 82 -2.46 -3.82 0.97
CA CYS A 82 -2.61 -2.75 1.95
C CYS A 82 -1.33 -1.91 2.04
N THR A 83 -0.15 -2.55 2.04
CA THR A 83 1.14 -1.85 2.05
C THR A 83 1.31 -1.00 0.79
N GLY A 84 0.98 -1.56 -0.40
CA GLY A 84 1.06 -0.84 -1.66
C GLY A 84 0.15 0.39 -1.70
N ILE A 85 -1.08 0.26 -1.21
CA ILE A 85 -2.04 1.37 -1.07
C ILE A 85 -1.49 2.43 -0.11
N ALA A 86 -1.03 2.02 1.08
CA ALA A 86 -0.50 2.94 2.09
C ALA A 86 0.71 3.73 1.56
N VAL A 87 1.63 3.07 0.85
CA VAL A 87 2.78 3.74 0.21
C VAL A 87 2.32 4.69 -0.89
N ALA A 88 1.32 4.31 -1.70
CA ALA A 88 0.78 5.20 -2.72
C ALA A 88 0.14 6.45 -2.10
N GLN A 89 -0.65 6.29 -1.04
CA GLN A 89 -1.25 7.38 -0.28
C GLN A 89 -0.18 8.28 0.33
N ALA A 90 0.85 7.71 0.96
CA ALA A 90 1.94 8.48 1.54
C ALA A 90 2.68 9.31 0.47
N LYS A 91 2.95 8.73 -0.71
CA LYS A 91 3.60 9.44 -1.82
C LYS A 91 2.75 10.58 -2.38
N VAL A 92 1.44 10.37 -2.53
CA VAL A 92 0.53 11.41 -3.01
C VAL A 92 0.38 12.51 -1.98
N ASN A 93 0.17 12.17 -0.71
CA ASN A 93 0.04 13.14 0.37
C ASN A 93 1.30 13.99 0.52
N HIS A 94 2.49 13.36 0.47
CA HIS A 94 3.77 14.08 0.51
C HIS A 94 3.94 15.04 -0.67
N TYR A 95 3.48 14.66 -1.86
CA TYR A 95 3.54 15.51 -3.05
C TYR A 95 2.54 16.68 -3.00
N LEU A 96 1.35 16.46 -2.44
CA LEU A 96 0.30 17.47 -2.33
C LEU A 96 0.48 18.42 -1.13
N ASP A 97 1.45 18.14 -0.27
CA ASP A 97 1.75 18.96 0.91
C ASP A 97 2.35 20.32 0.49
N PRO A 98 1.73 21.46 0.88
CA PRO A 98 2.20 22.81 0.57
C PRO A 98 3.67 23.05 0.97
N ASP A 99 4.15 22.41 2.03
CA ASP A 99 5.51 22.60 2.54
C ASP A 99 6.58 21.87 1.70
N ASN A 100 6.17 20.89 0.87
CA ASN A 100 7.08 20.06 0.08
C ASN A 100 7.24 20.53 -1.38
N HIS A 101 6.51 21.57 -1.82
CA HIS A 101 6.53 22.03 -3.22
C HIS A 101 7.93 22.35 -3.75
N LEU A 102 8.82 22.88 -2.90
CA LEU A 102 10.18 23.21 -3.28
C LEU A 102 11.03 21.97 -3.59
N GLN A 103 10.74 20.82 -2.97
CA GLN A 103 11.48 19.57 -3.18
C GLN A 103 11.19 18.91 -4.53
N TYR A 104 10.10 19.32 -5.19
CA TYR A 104 9.68 18.81 -6.50
C TYR A 104 9.89 19.82 -7.63
N ARG A 105 10.42 21.03 -7.37
CA ARG A 105 10.35 22.19 -8.28
C ARG A 105 11.49 22.34 -9.29
N ASP A 106 12.44 21.41 -9.35
CA ASP A 106 13.61 21.49 -10.25
C ASP A 106 13.55 20.45 -11.40
N SER A 107 12.37 20.20 -11.97
CA SER A 107 12.19 19.37 -13.19
C SER A 107 11.88 20.22 -14.42
#